data_AF-A0A7Y4ZFA2-F1
#
_entry.id   AF-A0A7Y4ZFA2-F1
#
_cell.length_a   1.000
_cell.length_b   1.000
_cell.length_c   1.000
_cell.angle_alpha   90.00
_cell.angle_beta   90.00
_cell.angle_gamma   90.00
#
_symmetry.space_group_name_H-M   'P 1'
#
loop_
_entity.id
_entity.type
_entity.pdbx_description
1 polymer ?
#
loop_
_entity_poly.entity_id
_entity_poly.type
_entity_poly.pdbx_seq_one_letter_code
_entity_poly.pdbx_strand_id
1 'polypeptide(L)'
;LPPASVPVLGTSAASAGAPTGPAAAVTTNADTVQAQKALELKLPQRAIDLARHAVRNNPKDAEAWLTLGAAYEAAGARERAKSAYRSCVDQGDGPRVSECRALLGE
;
A
#
# COMPACT_ATOMS: atom_id res chain seq x y z
N LEU A 1 19.80 -43.94 25.70
CA LEU A 1 19.00 -43.95 24.45
C LEU A 1 18.25 -42.61 24.34
N PRO A 2 18.11 -42.06 23.12
CA PRO A 2 18.18 -40.62 22.76
C PRO A 2 16.85 -39.82 22.92
N PRO A 3 16.84 -38.50 22.64
CA PRO A 3 15.94 -37.49 23.22
C PRO A 3 14.75 -37.11 22.32
N ALA A 4 13.69 -36.55 22.92
CA ALA A 4 12.63 -35.81 22.23
C ALA A 4 12.39 -34.51 23.02
N SER A 5 12.66 -33.31 22.48
CA SER A 5 11.84 -32.59 21.48
C SER A 5 10.45 -32.31 22.07
N VAL A 6 9.94 -31.08 22.29
CA VAL A 6 9.97 -29.77 21.61
C VAL A 6 9.00 -28.84 22.44
N PRO A 7 8.50 -27.68 21.98
CA PRO A 7 9.11 -26.34 21.99
C PRO A 7 8.27 -25.29 22.75
N VAL A 8 8.88 -24.11 22.96
CA VAL A 8 8.32 -22.86 23.47
C VAL A 8 7.12 -22.38 22.64
N LEU A 9 5.98 -22.16 23.30
CA LEU A 9 4.83 -21.43 22.76
C LEU A 9 5.15 -19.92 22.72
N GLY A 10 5.70 -19.49 21.59
CA GLY A 10 5.85 -18.09 21.22
C GLY A 10 5.26 -17.86 19.84
N THR A 11 3.93 -17.89 19.71
CA THR A 11 3.30 -17.61 18.42
C THR A 11 3.00 -16.12 18.33
N SER A 12 3.95 -15.48 17.65
CA SER A 12 3.91 -14.18 17.00
C SER A 12 2.51 -13.74 16.54
N ALA A 13 2.22 -12.48 16.85
CA ALA A 13 1.17 -11.70 16.21
C ALA A 13 1.39 -11.67 14.69
N ALA A 14 0.42 -12.21 13.93
CA ALA A 14 0.21 -11.87 12.53
C ALA A 14 -1.12 -12.47 12.05
N SER A 15 -2.15 -11.64 11.99
CA SER A 15 -3.22 -11.75 10.98
C SER A 15 -4.23 -10.64 11.22
N ALA A 16 -3.94 -9.45 10.70
CA ALA A 16 -5.00 -8.50 10.39
C ALA A 16 -5.87 -9.16 9.32
N GLY A 17 -7.10 -9.51 9.70
CA GLY A 17 -8.07 -10.14 8.83
C GLY A 17 -8.35 -9.26 7.61
N ALA A 18 -8.15 -9.84 6.43
CA ALA A 18 -8.65 -9.31 5.18
C ALA A 18 -10.17 -9.49 5.11
N PRO A 19 -10.96 -8.47 4.74
CA PRO A 19 -12.31 -8.72 4.24
C PRO A 19 -12.21 -9.22 2.80
N THR A 20 -12.30 -10.55 2.63
CA THR A 20 -12.60 -11.20 1.35
C THR A 20 -14.07 -10.95 0.98
N GLY A 21 -14.30 -10.20 -0.11
CA GLY A 21 -15.61 -10.10 -0.76
C GLY A 21 -15.50 -9.39 -2.13
N PRO A 22 -16.13 -9.90 -3.21
CA PRO A 22 -16.01 -9.34 -4.56
C PRO A 22 -16.74 -8.00 -4.80
N ALA A 23 -17.08 -7.24 -3.74
CA ALA A 23 -17.52 -5.85 -3.85
C ALA A 23 -16.35 -4.85 -4.00
N ALA A 24 -15.10 -5.32 -3.86
CA ALA A 24 -13.90 -4.50 -3.74
C ALA A 24 -13.41 -3.80 -5.01
N ALA A 25 -13.86 -4.18 -6.22
CA ALA A 25 -13.34 -3.61 -7.47
C ALA A 25 -13.98 -2.26 -7.88
N VAL A 26 -15.17 -1.93 -7.36
CA VAL A 26 -15.88 -0.70 -7.76
C VAL A 26 -15.46 0.53 -6.93
N THR A 27 -14.96 0.33 -5.71
CA THR A 27 -14.62 1.44 -4.79
C THR A 27 -13.16 1.88 -4.89
N THR A 28 -12.24 1.01 -5.34
CA THR A 28 -10.81 1.34 -5.47
C THR A 28 -10.59 2.55 -6.36
N ASN A 29 -11.26 2.60 -7.51
CA ASN A 29 -11.15 3.74 -8.42
C ASN A 29 -11.60 5.05 -7.74
N ALA A 30 -12.64 5.00 -6.90
CA ALA A 30 -13.14 6.19 -6.24
C ALA A 30 -12.14 6.72 -5.18
N ASP A 31 -11.62 5.84 -4.32
CA ASP A 31 -10.66 6.25 -3.27
C ASP A 31 -9.36 6.78 -3.87
N THR A 32 -8.84 6.14 -4.92
CA THR A 32 -7.62 6.57 -5.62
C THR A 32 -7.82 7.92 -6.31
N VAL A 33 -8.95 8.11 -7.00
CA VAL A 33 -9.28 9.41 -7.63
C VAL A 33 -9.47 10.51 -6.59
N GLN A 34 -10.13 10.23 -5.47
CA GLN A 34 -10.26 11.19 -4.37
C GLN A 34 -8.90 11.54 -3.75
N ALA A 35 -7.99 10.57 -3.63
CA ALA A 35 -6.64 10.80 -3.14
C ALA A 35 -5.82 11.70 -4.08
N GLN A 36 -5.90 11.46 -5.40
CA GLN A 36 -5.30 12.33 -6.40
C GLN A 36 -5.89 13.75 -6.31
N LYS A 37 -7.22 13.86 -6.17
CA LYS A 37 -7.87 15.17 -5.99
C LYS A 37 -7.36 15.90 -4.75
N ALA A 38 -7.17 15.18 -3.65
CA ALA A 38 -6.61 15.75 -2.44
C ALA A 38 -5.16 16.23 -2.63
N LEU A 39 -4.37 15.58 -3.49
CA LEU A 39 -3.03 16.06 -3.86
C LEU A 39 -3.08 17.37 -4.66
N GLU A 40 -3.99 17.50 -5.62
CA GLU A 40 -4.21 18.74 -6.36
C GLU A 40 -4.57 19.90 -5.42
N LEU A 41 -5.34 19.59 -4.37
CA LEU A 41 -5.75 20.55 -3.33
C LEU A 41 -4.66 20.84 -2.29
N LYS A 42 -3.45 20.28 -2.44
CA LYS A 42 -2.35 20.35 -1.45
C LYS A 42 -2.79 19.89 -0.06
N LEU A 43 -3.62 18.86 0.01
CA LEU A 43 -4.08 18.22 1.24
C LEU A 43 -3.40 16.84 1.41
N PRO A 44 -2.09 16.80 1.69
CA PRO A 44 -1.33 15.56 1.68
C PRO A 44 -1.81 14.55 2.72
N GLN A 45 -2.25 15.00 3.89
CA GLN A 45 -2.79 14.11 4.93
C GLN A 45 -4.07 13.40 4.49
N ARG A 46 -4.96 14.11 3.79
CA ARG A 46 -6.20 13.53 3.27
C ARG A 46 -5.92 12.56 2.12
N ALA A 47 -4.99 12.92 1.25
CA ALA A 47 -4.54 12.03 0.18
C ALA A 47 -3.92 10.74 0.73
N ILE A 48 -3.11 10.83 1.79
CA ILE A 48 -2.56 9.65 2.47
C ILE A 48 -3.68 8.76 2.99
N ASP A 49 -4.68 9.31 3.68
CA ASP A 49 -5.75 8.49 4.27
C ASP A 49 -6.56 7.73 3.21
N LEU A 50 -6.95 8.44 2.15
CA LEU A 50 -7.68 7.89 1.01
C LEU A 50 -6.85 6.85 0.24
N ALA A 51 -5.60 7.16 -0.09
CA ALA A 51 -4.73 6.22 -0.79
C ALA A 51 -4.41 4.99 0.08
N ARG A 52 -4.26 5.16 1.40
CA ARG A 52 -4.13 4.02 2.33
C ARG A 52 -5.38 3.15 2.36
N HIS A 53 -6.58 3.74 2.24
CA HIS A 53 -7.81 2.98 2.12
C HIS A 53 -7.83 2.18 0.82
N ALA A 54 -7.49 2.83 -0.30
CA ALA A 54 -7.40 2.19 -1.60
C ALA A 54 -6.46 0.97 -1.61
N VAL A 55 -5.23 1.09 -1.10
CA VAL A 55 -4.26 -0.04 -1.07
C VAL A 55 -4.64 -1.13 -0.07
N ARG A 56 -5.41 -0.82 0.98
CA ARG A 56 -5.96 -1.84 1.89
C ARG A 56 -7.05 -2.66 1.21
N ASN A 57 -7.86 -2.00 0.40
CA ASN A 57 -8.96 -2.65 -0.32
C ASN A 57 -8.45 -3.45 -1.52
N ASN A 58 -7.48 -2.91 -2.25
CA ASN A 58 -6.81 -3.60 -3.34
C ASN A 58 -5.29 -3.41 -3.27
N PRO A 59 -4.56 -4.34 -2.64
CA PRO A 59 -3.10 -4.27 -2.58
C PRO A 59 -2.43 -4.47 -3.94
N LYS A 60 -3.15 -4.95 -4.95
CA LYS A 60 -2.63 -5.10 -6.32
C LYS A 60 -2.76 -3.84 -7.17
N ASP A 61 -3.40 -2.79 -6.64
CA ASP A 61 -3.57 -1.54 -7.36
C ASP A 61 -2.29 -0.70 -7.31
N ALA A 62 -1.51 -0.78 -8.38
CA ALA A 62 -0.29 0.01 -8.51
C ALA A 62 -0.55 1.52 -8.56
N GLU A 63 -1.72 1.97 -9.03
CA GLU A 63 -2.07 3.40 -9.04
C GLU A 63 -2.38 3.92 -7.62
N ALA A 64 -3.04 3.12 -6.80
CA ALA A 64 -3.25 3.42 -5.38
C ALA A 64 -1.93 3.54 -4.63
N TRP A 65 -0.97 2.63 -4.87
CA TRP A 65 0.36 2.72 -4.26
C TRP A 65 1.17 3.93 -4.75
N LEU A 66 1.12 4.25 -6.04
CA LEU A 66 1.73 5.48 -6.57
C LEU A 66 1.16 6.72 -5.89
N THR A 67 -0.17 6.79 -5.81
CA THR A 67 -0.86 7.92 -5.20
C THR A 67 -0.51 8.04 -3.72
N LEU A 68 -0.37 6.92 -3.02
CA LEU A 68 0.09 6.89 -1.63
C LEU A 68 1.53 7.42 -1.49
N GLY A 69 2.43 6.99 -2.37
CA GLY A 69 3.81 7.46 -2.38
C GLY A 69 3.90 8.97 -2.67
N ALA A 70 3.17 9.44 -3.67
CA ALA A 70 3.08 10.87 -4.00
C ALA A 70 2.50 11.68 -2.84
N ALA A 71 1.50 11.14 -2.13
CA ALA A 71 0.93 11.78 -0.96
C ALA A 71 1.90 11.86 0.22
N TYR A 72 2.73 10.84 0.42
CA TYR A 72 3.81 10.89 1.40
C TYR A 72 4.92 11.89 1.01
N GLU A 73 5.30 11.99 -0.27
CA GLU A 73 6.24 13.02 -0.75
C GLU A 73 5.70 14.42 -0.51
N ALA A 74 4.43 14.67 -0.84
CA ALA A 74 3.76 15.94 -0.57
C ALA A 74 3.65 16.26 0.93
N ALA A 75 3.64 15.24 1.79
CA ALA A 75 3.70 15.40 3.25
C ALA A 75 5.13 15.59 3.80
N GLY A 76 6.17 15.54 2.96
CA GLY A 76 7.57 15.54 3.38
C GLY A 76 8.08 14.21 3.96
N ALA A 77 7.26 13.15 3.91
CA ALA A 77 7.57 11.83 4.46
C ALA A 77 8.27 10.93 3.41
N ARG A 78 9.41 11.38 2.89
CA ARG A 78 10.15 10.74 1.78
C ARG A 78 10.47 9.26 2.01
N GLU A 79 10.81 8.86 3.23
CA GLU A 79 11.08 7.46 3.57
C GLU A 79 9.82 6.58 3.51
N ARG A 80 8.65 7.12 3.87
CA ARG A 80 7.37 6.42 3.72
C ARG A 80 6.94 6.34 2.26
N ALA A 81 7.25 7.38 1.48
CA ALA A 81 6.99 7.37 0.03
C ALA A 81 7.76 6.24 -0.67
N LYS A 82 9.08 6.12 -0.42
CA LYS A 82 9.88 5.01 -0.94
C LYS A 82 9.33 3.65 -0.51
N SER A 83 8.91 3.51 0.75
CA SER A 83 8.27 2.28 1.21
C SER A 83 6.99 1.96 0.44
N ALA A 84 6.14 2.96 0.15
CA ALA A 84 4.94 2.79 -0.65
C ALA A 84 5.27 2.40 -2.11
N TYR A 85 6.28 3.02 -2.73
CA TYR A 85 6.73 2.64 -4.07
C TYR A 85 7.34 1.24 -4.10
N ARG A 86 8.02 0.78 -3.04
CA ARG A 86 8.48 -0.62 -2.95
C ARG A 86 7.30 -1.59 -2.89
N SER A 87 6.29 -1.29 -2.06
CA SER A 87 5.07 -2.10 -2.02
C SER A 87 4.33 -2.10 -3.36
N CYS A 88 4.35 -0.99 -4.10
CA CYS A 88 3.83 -0.96 -5.47
C CYS A 88 4.52 -1.96 -6.39
N VAL A 89 5.86 -2.06 -6.33
CA VAL A 89 6.62 -2.98 -7.19
C VAL A 89 6.49 -4.43 -6.73
N ASP A 90 6.35 -4.66 -5.43
CA ASP A 90 6.22 -5.99 -4.84
C ASP A 90 4.81 -6.58 -5.00
N GLN A 91 3.77 -5.76 -4.80
CA GLN A 91 2.38 -6.20 -4.71
C GLN A 91 1.52 -5.74 -5.88
N GLY A 92 1.84 -4.56 -6.44
CA GLY A 92 1.09 -3.95 -7.52
C GLY A 92 1.23 -4.76 -8.81
N ASP A 93 0.17 -4.73 -9.62
CA ASP A 93 0.14 -5.31 -10.95
C ASP A 93 -0.21 -4.22 -11.98
N GLY A 94 0.24 -4.41 -13.23
CA GLY A 94 -0.06 -3.51 -14.34
C GLY A 94 1.01 -2.44 -14.63
N PRO A 95 0.71 -1.51 -15.55
CA PRO A 95 1.71 -0.63 -16.16
C PRO A 95 2.31 0.40 -15.19
N ARG A 96 1.59 0.74 -14.12
CA ARG A 96 2.03 1.71 -13.10
C ARG A 96 3.19 1.18 -12.23
N VAL A 97 3.42 -0.13 -12.18
CA VAL A 97 4.55 -0.72 -11.45
C VAL A 97 5.89 -0.22 -11.99
N SER A 98 6.00 -0.06 -13.31
CA SER A 98 7.19 0.48 -13.97
C SER A 98 7.50 1.90 -13.49
N GLU A 99 6.46 2.69 -13.24
CA GLU A 99 6.59 4.07 -12.76
C GLU A 99 7.03 4.10 -11.29
N CYS A 100 6.53 3.18 -10.46
CA CYS A 100 7.02 2.99 -9.09
C CYS A 100 8.51 2.63 -9.06
N ARG A 101 8.98 1.79 -9.97
CA ARG A 101 10.40 1.43 -10.09
C ARG A 101 11.26 2.62 -10.50
N ALA A 102 10.80 3.42 -11.47
CA ALA A 102 11.47 4.64 -11.89
C ALA A 102 11.63 5.66 -10.73
N LEU A 103 10.60 5.79 -9.87
CA LEU A 103 10.65 6.66 -8.69
C LEU A 103 11.59 6.16 -7.59
N LEU A 104 11.85 4.85 -7.55
CA LEU A 104 12.87 4.25 -6.67
C LEU A 104 14.30 4.40 -7.23
N GLY A 105 14.43 4.67 -8.53
CA GLY A 105 15.72 4.78 -9.21
C GLY A 105 16.33 3.42 -9.58
N GLU A 106 15.49 2.40 -9.83
CA GLU A 106 15.90 1.06 -10.28
C GLU A 106 15.62 0.79 -11.76
#